data_AF-A0A8C2FDV6-F1
#
_entry.id   AF-A0A8C2FDV6-F1
#
_cell.length_a   1.000
_cell.length_b   1.000
_cell.length_c   1.000
_cell.angle_alpha   90.00
_cell.angle_beta   90.00
_cell.angle_gamma   90.00
#
_symmetry.space_group_name_H-M   'P 1'
#
loop_
_entity.id
_entity.type
_entity.pdbx_description
1 polymer ?
#
loop_
_entity_poly.entity_id
_entity_poly.type
_entity_poly.pdbx_seq_one_letter_code
_entity_poly.pdbx_strand_id
1 'polypeptide(L)'
;MFWTYVFGSCINHSITLAIHEISHNTAFGNNRARWNRWFAIFANLPFGLPYSASFKRYHLDHHRYLGGDGVDVDIPTDFEGWFFCTRLRKLFWIMFQPLFYAIRPLCINPKPISHLELINVAIQLSFNTLLYWTCGAKPLVYMMMGSMLG
;
A
#
# COMPACT_ATOMS: atom_id res chain seq x y z
N MET A 1 7.23 -20.39 -0.49
CA MET A 1 5.77 -20.34 -0.29
C MET A 1 5.39 -20.46 1.18
N PHE A 2 5.59 -21.60 1.85
CA PHE A 2 5.21 -21.75 3.28
C PHE A 2 5.74 -20.61 4.18
N TRP A 3 7.05 -20.36 4.18
CA TRP A 3 7.65 -19.30 5.01
C TRP A 3 7.15 -17.90 4.68
N THR A 4 6.93 -17.61 3.39
CA THR A 4 6.35 -16.35 2.94
C THR A 4 4.93 -16.17 3.44
N TYR A 5 4.14 -17.24 3.46
CA TYR A 5 2.76 -17.21 3.93
C TYR A 5 2.63 -17.15 5.46
N VAL A 6 3.58 -17.72 6.21
CA VAL A 6 3.50 -17.72 7.68
C VAL A 6 4.16 -16.48 8.28
N PHE A 7 5.33 -16.08 7.77
CA PHE A 7 6.08 -14.96 8.32
C PHE A 7 6.02 -13.73 7.44
N GLY A 8 6.25 -13.89 6.14
CA GLY A 8 6.30 -12.77 5.19
C GLY A 8 5.00 -11.96 5.17
N SER A 9 3.87 -12.64 5.02
CA SER A 9 2.53 -12.03 5.03
C SER A 9 2.21 -11.37 6.36
N CYS A 10 2.44 -12.05 7.50
CA CYS A 10 2.18 -11.50 8.84
C CYS A 10 3.01 -10.24 9.12
N ILE A 11 4.28 -10.26 8.73
CA ILE A 11 5.18 -9.12 8.85
C ILE A 11 4.70 -7.99 7.93
N ASN A 12 4.41 -8.28 6.66
CA ASN A 12 3.93 -7.27 5.71
C ASN A 12 2.61 -6.65 6.13
N HIS A 13 1.65 -7.45 6.60
CA HIS A 13 0.40 -6.98 7.17
C HIS A 13 0.63 -6.07 8.39
N SER A 14 1.54 -6.45 9.28
CA SER A 14 1.89 -5.63 10.44
C SER A 14 2.53 -4.30 10.02
N ILE A 15 3.36 -4.31 8.97
CA ILE A 15 3.96 -3.11 8.40
C ILE A 15 2.91 -2.21 7.77
N THR A 16 1.91 -2.77 7.07
CA THR A 16 0.85 -1.96 6.45
C THR A 16 0.00 -1.27 7.50
N LEU A 17 -0.32 -1.95 8.60
CA LEU A 17 -0.95 -1.35 9.78
C LEU A 17 -0.07 -0.31 10.48
N ALA A 18 1.23 -0.55 10.58
CA ALA A 18 2.15 0.44 11.14
C ALA A 18 2.19 1.71 10.27
N ILE A 19 2.26 1.57 8.94
CA ILE A 19 2.20 2.69 8.00
C ILE A 19 0.85 3.40 8.08
N HIS A 20 -0.25 2.67 8.26
CA HIS A 20 -1.57 3.24 8.55
C HIS A 20 -1.54 4.17 9.76
N GLU A 21 -1.01 3.73 10.90
CA GLU A 21 -0.90 4.57 12.09
C GLU A 21 0.05 5.77 11.88
N ILE A 22 1.22 5.55 11.27
CA ILE A 22 2.16 6.64 10.95
C ILE A 22 1.51 7.67 10.00
N SER A 23 0.56 7.23 9.17
CA SER A 23 -0.22 8.11 8.30
C SER A 23 -1.13 9.07 9.09
N HIS A 24 -1.49 8.73 10.32
CA HIS A 24 -2.19 9.62 11.26
C HIS A 24 -1.25 10.50 12.08
N ASN A 25 0.05 10.46 11.77
CA ASN A 25 1.13 11.11 12.52
C ASN A 25 1.26 10.62 13.97
N THR A 26 0.80 9.41 14.31
CA THR A 26 0.80 8.91 15.69
C THR A 26 2.20 8.60 16.22
N ALA A 27 3.15 8.21 15.36
CA ALA A 27 4.50 7.81 15.77
C ALA A 27 5.31 8.96 16.39
N PHE A 28 5.23 10.18 15.84
CA PHE A 28 5.96 11.36 16.35
C PHE A 28 5.07 12.56 16.69
N GLY A 29 3.75 12.42 16.58
CA GLY A 29 2.77 13.49 16.77
C GLY A 29 2.67 14.48 15.60
N ASN A 30 1.62 15.31 15.64
CA ASN A 30 1.31 16.29 14.59
C ASN A 30 2.38 17.38 14.44
N ASN A 31 3.04 17.79 15.53
CA ASN A 31 4.12 18.78 15.52
C ASN A 31 5.37 18.32 14.74
N ARG A 32 5.49 17.02 14.47
CA ARG A 32 6.61 16.41 13.74
C ARG A 32 6.13 15.63 12.51
N ALA A 33 5.17 16.19 11.77
CA ALA A 33 4.61 15.55 10.57
C ALA A 33 5.66 15.10 9.55
N ARG A 34 6.75 15.86 9.35
CA ARG A 34 7.86 15.47 8.45
C ARG A 34 8.60 14.22 8.91
N TRP A 35 8.78 14.02 10.22
CA TRP A 35 9.43 12.83 10.77
C TRP A 35 8.58 11.58 10.51
N ASN A 36 7.25 11.70 10.68
CA ASN A 36 6.33 10.64 10.32
C ASN A 36 6.42 10.29 8.82
N ARG A 37 6.59 11.28 7.92
CA ARG A 37 6.74 11.00 6.47
C ARG A 37 8.00 10.18 6.17
N TRP A 38 9.15 10.58 6.73
CA TRP A 38 10.40 9.85 6.52
C TRP A 38 10.37 8.45 7.16
N PHE A 39 9.78 8.33 8.34
CA PHE A 39 9.64 7.05 9.01
C PHE A 39 8.68 6.11 8.27
N ALA A 40 7.61 6.62 7.67
CA ALA A 40 6.73 5.82 6.81
C ALA A 40 7.47 5.26 5.59
N ILE A 41 8.31 6.09 4.92
CA ILE A 41 9.12 5.65 3.78
C ILE A 41 10.13 4.57 4.20
N PHE A 42 10.74 4.71 5.39
CA PHE A 42 11.63 3.68 5.94
C PHE A 42 10.88 2.38 6.26
N ALA A 43 9.73 2.46 6.94
CA ALA A 43 8.89 1.30 7.25
C ALA A 43 8.39 0.60 5.98
N ASN A 44 8.25 1.33 4.87
CA ASN A 44 7.83 0.79 3.58
C ASN A 44 8.88 -0.15 2.96
N LEU A 45 10.17 0.00 3.25
CA LEU A 45 11.23 -0.77 2.59
C LEU A 45 10.95 -2.29 2.49
N PRO A 46 10.63 -3.01 3.58
CA PRO A 46 10.28 -4.44 3.56
C PRO A 46 9.05 -4.82 2.71
N PHE A 47 8.17 -3.88 2.35
CA PHE A 47 6.97 -4.14 1.55
C PHE A 47 7.29 -4.38 0.06
N GLY A 48 8.41 -3.83 -0.44
CA GLY A 48 8.90 -4.06 -1.80
C GLY A 48 8.31 -3.16 -2.89
N LEU A 49 7.24 -2.41 -2.59
CA LEU A 49 6.61 -1.45 -3.50
C LEU A 49 6.48 -0.06 -2.85
N PRO A 50 6.71 1.05 -3.57
CA PRO A 50 6.67 2.39 -2.98
C PRO A 50 5.23 2.89 -2.83
N TYR A 51 4.61 2.65 -1.67
CA TYR A 51 3.19 2.91 -1.48
C TYR A 51 2.89 3.89 -0.34
N SER A 52 3.78 4.05 0.65
CA SER A 52 3.49 4.79 1.89
C SER A 52 3.12 6.27 1.66
N ALA A 53 3.77 6.94 0.71
CA ALA A 53 3.51 8.34 0.40
C ALA A 53 2.15 8.55 -0.28
N SER A 54 1.80 7.68 -1.24
CA SER A 54 0.49 7.70 -1.90
C SER A 54 -0.61 7.31 -0.94
N PHE A 55 -0.39 6.24 -0.17
CA PHE A 55 -1.33 5.73 0.83
C PHE A 55 -1.77 6.84 1.78
N LYS A 56 -0.83 7.58 2.39
CA LYS A 56 -1.12 8.75 3.22
C LYS A 56 -2.16 9.69 2.59
N ARG A 57 -2.01 10.01 1.30
CA ARG A 57 -2.84 11.02 0.63
C ARG A 57 -4.25 10.52 0.36
N TYR A 58 -4.40 9.26 -0.04
CA TYR A 58 -5.73 8.68 -0.28
C TYR A 58 -6.41 8.31 1.04
N HIS A 59 -5.65 7.77 1.99
CA HIS A 59 -6.13 7.40 3.32
C HIS A 59 -6.67 8.58 4.13
N LEU A 60 -6.00 9.74 4.08
CA LEU A 60 -6.51 10.94 4.75
C LEU A 60 -7.80 11.46 4.10
N ASP A 61 -7.97 11.30 2.78
CA ASP A 61 -9.22 11.65 2.11
C ASP A 61 -10.34 10.67 2.50
N HIS A 62 -10.04 9.37 2.56
CA HIS A 62 -10.97 8.35 3.07
C HIS A 62 -11.48 8.71 4.47
N HIS A 63 -10.61 9.08 5.40
CA HIS A 63 -11.05 9.49 6.74
C HIS A 63 -11.80 10.82 6.76
N ARG A 64 -11.45 11.76 5.89
CA ARG A 64 -12.05 13.11 5.86
C ARG A 64 -13.41 13.13 5.15
N TYR A 65 -13.55 12.32 4.12
CA TYR A 65 -14.69 12.27 3.20
C TYR A 65 -15.25 10.85 3.11
N LEU A 66 -15.33 10.16 4.25
CA LEU A 66 -15.74 8.76 4.35
C LEU A 66 -17.06 8.50 3.62
N GLY A 67 -17.08 7.58 2.67
CA GLY A 67 -18.29 7.29 1.88
C GLY A 67 -18.59 8.32 0.77
N GLY A 68 -17.73 9.31 0.57
CA GLY A 68 -17.90 10.35 -0.44
C GLY A 68 -17.59 9.86 -1.84
N ASP A 69 -18.61 9.80 -2.69
CA ASP A 69 -18.49 9.33 -4.07
C ASP A 69 -17.46 10.15 -4.87
N GLY A 70 -16.65 9.46 -5.68
CA GLY A 70 -15.55 10.05 -6.45
C GLY A 70 -14.36 10.60 -5.65
N VAL A 71 -14.43 10.63 -4.31
CA VAL A 71 -13.36 11.17 -3.44
C VAL A 71 -12.73 10.05 -2.60
N ASP A 72 -13.57 9.27 -1.93
CA ASP A 72 -13.18 8.09 -1.18
C ASP A 72 -12.98 6.92 -2.14
N VAL A 73 -11.71 6.70 -2.51
CA VAL A 73 -11.30 5.67 -3.46
C VAL A 73 -11.31 4.26 -2.88
N ASP A 74 -11.70 4.09 -1.62
CA ASP A 74 -11.84 2.76 -1.00
C ASP A 74 -13.18 2.13 -1.36
N ILE A 75 -14.16 2.94 -1.80
CA ILE A 75 -15.46 2.48 -2.27
C ILE A 75 -15.31 1.79 -3.63
N PRO A 76 -15.84 0.56 -3.80
CA PRO A 76 -15.88 -0.09 -5.10
C PRO A 76 -16.68 0.74 -6.11
N THR A 77 -16.24 0.72 -7.36
CA THR A 77 -17.01 1.34 -8.45
C THR A 77 -18.36 0.65 -8.67
N ASP A 78 -19.31 1.34 -9.31
CA ASP A 78 -20.58 0.74 -9.74
C ASP A 78 -20.37 -0.51 -10.59
N PHE A 79 -19.36 -0.50 -11.46
CA PHE A 79 -18.97 -1.66 -12.25
C PHE A 79 -18.51 -2.83 -11.38
N GLU A 80 -17.64 -2.58 -10.38
CA GLU A 80 -17.21 -3.63 -9.45
C GLU A 80 -18.42 -4.20 -8.68
N GLY A 81 -19.32 -3.34 -8.20
CA GLY A 81 -20.54 -3.75 -7.50
C GLY A 81 -21.48 -4.61 -8.36
N TRP A 82 -21.67 -4.23 -9.62
CA TRP A 82 -22.49 -4.97 -10.58
C TRP A 82 -21.82 -6.28 -11.04
N PHE A 83 -20.52 -6.24 -11.36
CA PHE A 83 -19.81 -7.39 -11.92
C PHE A 83 -19.54 -8.47 -10.87
N PHE A 84 -19.04 -8.07 -9.69
CA PHE A 84 -18.71 -8.96 -8.57
C PHE A 84 -19.93 -9.25 -7.67
N CYS A 85 -21.08 -9.53 -8.29
CA CYS A 85 -22.33 -9.79 -7.59
C CYS A 85 -22.60 -11.27 -7.25
N THR A 86 -21.85 -12.22 -7.83
CA THR A 86 -22.03 -13.67 -7.59
C THR A 86 -20.96 -14.24 -6.66
N ARG A 87 -21.21 -15.40 -6.03
CA ARG A 87 -20.29 -16.04 -5.08
C ARG A 87 -18.87 -16.23 -5.63
N LEU A 88 -18.73 -16.81 -6.83
CA LEU A 88 -17.43 -17.05 -7.45
C LEU A 88 -16.71 -15.76 -7.83
N ARG A 89 -17.45 -14.76 -8.32
CA ARG A 89 -16.88 -13.47 -8.68
C ARG A 89 -16.44 -12.69 -7.43
N LYS A 90 -17.20 -12.73 -6.34
CA LYS A 90 -16.78 -12.15 -5.05
C LYS A 90 -15.53 -12.82 -4.50
N LEU A 91 -15.41 -14.15 -4.61
CA LEU A 91 -14.20 -14.86 -4.22
C LEU A 91 -12.99 -14.36 -5.03
N PHE A 92 -13.14 -14.23 -6.34
CA PHE A 92 -12.11 -13.63 -7.18
C PHE A 92 -11.78 -12.20 -6.75
N TRP A 93 -12.80 -11.39 -6.47
CA TRP A 93 -12.62 -10.02 -6.02
C TRP A 93 -11.79 -9.93 -4.73
N ILE A 94 -12.06 -10.80 -3.74
CA ILE A 94 -11.31 -10.86 -2.49
C ILE A 94 -9.86 -11.29 -2.73
N MET A 95 -9.62 -12.32 -3.55
CA MET A 95 -8.26 -12.81 -3.84
C MET A 95 -7.37 -11.76 -4.51
N PHE A 96 -7.96 -10.87 -5.32
CA PHE A 96 -7.25 -9.82 -6.04
C PHE A 96 -7.50 -8.41 -5.47
N GLN A 97 -8.08 -8.32 -4.26
CA GLN A 97 -8.40 -7.06 -3.62
C GLN A 97 -7.19 -6.11 -3.53
N PRO A 98 -5.96 -6.57 -3.19
CA PRO A 98 -4.80 -5.69 -3.15
C PRO A 98 -4.50 -5.02 -4.50
N LEU A 99 -4.75 -5.71 -5.62
CA LEU A 99 -4.57 -5.13 -6.96
C LEU A 99 -5.65 -4.10 -7.27
N PHE A 100 -6.92 -4.41 -6.98
CA PHE A 100 -8.00 -3.44 -7.17
C PHE A 100 -7.78 -2.20 -6.32
N TYR A 101 -7.37 -2.37 -5.07
CA TYR A 101 -7.08 -1.27 -4.15
C TYR A 101 -5.91 -0.40 -4.63
N ALA A 102 -4.88 -0.99 -5.26
CA ALA A 102 -3.76 -0.25 -5.81
C ALA A 102 -4.12 0.55 -7.08
N ILE A 103 -4.99 -0.01 -7.93
CA ILE A 103 -5.34 0.57 -9.24
C ILE A 103 -6.49 1.56 -9.14
N ARG A 104 -7.52 1.27 -8.35
CA ARG A 104 -8.76 2.05 -8.27
C ARG A 104 -8.54 3.55 -8.02
N PRO A 105 -7.62 3.98 -7.12
CA PRO A 105 -7.35 5.40 -6.91
C PRO A 105 -6.91 6.14 -8.19
N LEU A 106 -6.19 5.46 -9.08
CA LEU A 106 -5.69 6.03 -10.34
C LEU A 106 -6.81 6.20 -11.38
N CYS A 107 -7.92 5.47 -11.24
CA CYS A 107 -9.07 5.54 -12.14
C CYS A 107 -10.15 6.49 -11.63
N ILE A 108 -10.39 6.53 -10.31
CA ILE A 108 -11.48 7.31 -9.71
C ILE A 108 -11.05 8.76 -9.43
N ASN A 109 -9.93 8.94 -8.72
CA ASN A 109 -9.50 10.26 -8.25
C ASN A 109 -7.97 10.42 -8.43
N PRO A 110 -7.48 10.43 -9.68
CA PRO A 110 -6.04 10.49 -9.94
C PRO A 110 -5.46 11.81 -9.42
N LYS A 111 -4.58 11.70 -8.43
CA LYS A 111 -3.89 12.86 -7.86
C LYS A 111 -2.61 13.19 -8.65
N PRO A 112 -2.24 14.48 -8.77
CA PRO A 112 -0.93 14.86 -9.28
C PRO A 112 0.19 14.24 -8.45
N ILE A 113 1.23 13.76 -9.13
CA ILE A 113 2.40 13.14 -8.48
C ILE A 113 3.09 14.19 -7.62
N SER A 114 3.31 13.85 -6.35
CA SER A 114 3.97 14.68 -5.35
C SER A 114 5.46 14.36 -5.26
N HIS A 115 6.24 15.35 -4.81
CA HIS A 115 7.68 15.16 -4.57
C HIS A 115 7.97 14.01 -3.59
N LEU A 116 7.13 13.80 -2.58
CA LEU A 116 7.30 12.70 -1.62
C LEU A 116 7.06 11.33 -2.24
N GLU A 117 6.14 11.20 -3.20
CA GLU A 117 5.95 9.95 -3.94
C GLU A 117 7.16 9.65 -4.82
N LEU A 118 7.70 10.66 -5.52
CA LEU A 118 8.93 10.50 -6.29
C LEU A 118 10.11 10.06 -5.41
N ILE A 119 10.26 10.67 -4.22
CA ILE A 119 11.28 10.29 -3.25
C ILE A 119 11.06 8.85 -2.74
N ASN A 120 9.81 8.48 -2.40
CA ASN A 120 9.47 7.13 -1.95
C ASN A 120 9.80 6.09 -3.03
N VAL A 121 9.46 6.38 -4.30
CA VAL A 121 9.81 5.53 -5.45
C VAL A 121 11.32 5.39 -5.58
N ALA A 122 12.05 6.50 -5.59
CA ALA A 122 13.51 6.49 -5.73
C ALA A 122 14.18 5.66 -4.62
N ILE A 123 13.78 5.86 -3.36
CA ILE A 123 14.32 5.12 -2.22
C ILE A 123 13.97 3.63 -2.31
N GLN A 124 12.72 3.27 -2.61
CA GLN A 124 12.31 1.87 -2.70
C GLN A 124 13.03 1.15 -3.85
N LEU A 125 13.13 1.77 -5.03
CA LEU A 125 13.84 1.18 -6.17
C LEU A 125 15.34 1.04 -5.88
N SER A 126 15.95 2.01 -5.20
CA SER A 126 17.35 1.93 -4.79
C SER A 126 17.57 0.78 -3.81
N PHE A 127 16.69 0.64 -2.80
CA PHE A 127 16.74 -0.46 -1.84
C PHE A 127 16.55 -1.82 -2.52
N ASN A 128 15.54 -1.94 -3.39
CA ASN A 128 15.28 -3.18 -4.13
C ASN A 128 16.47 -3.57 -5.02
N THR A 129 17.08 -2.59 -5.71
CA THR A 129 18.25 -2.82 -6.56
C THR A 129 19.47 -3.24 -5.75
N LEU A 130 19.73 -2.57 -4.63
CA LEU A 130 20.81 -2.94 -3.71
C LEU A 130 20.61 -4.37 -3.19
N LEU A 131 19.38 -4.71 -2.77
CA LEU A 131 19.05 -6.03 -2.26
C LEU A 131 19.17 -7.13 -3.34
N TYR A 132 18.79 -6.81 -4.58
CA TYR A 132 19.00 -7.71 -5.71
C TYR A 132 20.48 -7.95 -5.96
N TRP A 133 21.30 -6.89 -5.93
CA TRP A 133 22.72 -7.01 -6.21
C TRP A 133 23.48 -7.77 -5.12
N THR A 134 23.08 -7.62 -3.85
CA THR A 134 23.75 -8.29 -2.71
C THR A 134 23.21 -9.69 -2.41
N CYS A 135 21.91 -9.95 -2.63
CA CYS A 135 21.24 -11.17 -2.20
C CYS A 135 20.48 -11.91 -3.33
N GLY A 136 20.48 -11.38 -4.54
CA GLY A 136 19.76 -11.93 -5.70
C GLY A 136 18.24 -11.67 -5.66
N ALA A 137 17.50 -12.37 -6.52
CA ALA A 137 16.06 -12.17 -6.67
C ALA A 137 15.20 -12.71 -5.51
N LYS A 138 15.72 -13.66 -4.72
CA LYS A 138 14.93 -14.40 -3.72
C LYS A 138 14.27 -13.50 -2.66
N PRO A 139 14.97 -12.53 -2.05
CA PRO A 139 14.34 -11.64 -1.06
C PRO A 139 13.26 -10.74 -1.67
N LEU A 140 13.45 -10.27 -2.91
CA LEU A 140 12.44 -9.46 -3.60
C LEU A 140 11.16 -10.24 -3.85
N VAL A 141 11.28 -11.48 -4.35
CA VAL A 141 10.13 -12.37 -4.52
C VAL A 141 9.48 -12.65 -3.17
N TYR A 142 10.27 -12.86 -2.12
CA TYR A 142 9.74 -13.07 -0.77
C TYR A 142 8.91 -11.87 -0.28
N MET A 143 9.42 -10.65 -0.43
CA MET A 143 8.72 -9.43 -0.03
C MET A 143 7.43 -9.21 -0.85
N MET A 144 7.51 -9.32 -2.19
CA MET A 144 6.36 -9.13 -3.07
C MET A 144 5.27 -10.17 -2.82
N MET A 145 5.64 -11.45 -2.70
CA MET A 145 4.69 -12.52 -2.41
C MET A 145 4.11 -12.40 -1.00
N GLY A 146 4.89 -11.90 -0.03
CA GLY A 146 4.38 -11.59 1.31
C GLY A 146 3.24 -10.57 1.25
N SER A 147 3.43 -9.49 0.48
CA SER A 147 2.44 -8.40 0.33
C SER A 147 1.20 -8.80 -0.46
N MET A 148 1.29 -9.84 -1.28
CA MET A 148 0.12 -10.39 -1.99
C MET A 148 -0.67 -11.38 -1.13
N LEU A 149 -0.01 -12.08 -0.21
CA LEU A 149 -0.60 -13.15 0.60
C LEU A 149 -1.16 -12.67 1.95
N GLY A 150 -0.83 -11.46 2.40
CA GLY A 150 -1.37 -10.85 3.62
C GLY A 150 -1.33 -9.33 3.62
#